data_AF-A0A484ZBN5-F1
#
_entry.id   AF-A0A484ZBN5-F1
#
_cell.length_a   1.000
_cell.length_b   1.000
_cell.length_c   1.000
_cell.angle_alpha   90.00
_cell.angle_beta   90.00
_cell.angle_gamma   90.00
#
_symmetry.space_group_name_H-M   'P 1'
#
loop_
_entity.id
_entity.type
_entity.pdbx_description
1 polymer ?
#
loop_
_entity_poly.entity_id
_entity_poly.type
_entity_poly.pdbx_seq_one_letter_code
_entity_poly.pdbx_strand_id
1 'polypeptide(L)'
;MALDKNQRTIRSLQLTYIPAEPTEEKTEKAETLAKTEKINRATLTNYIAAFINLFEPTLTAEKSQQKATELLAKGKGAPFYQQTEGTLRFVIADHNEKGITFAIEPIKLSLSDK
;
A
#
# COMPACT_ATOMS: atom_id res chain seq x y z
N MET A 1 -6.91 36.72 11.55
CA MET A 1 -6.42 35.60 10.72
C MET A 1 -7.52 34.55 10.67
N ALA A 2 -8.18 34.39 9.53
CA ALA A 2 -9.23 33.37 9.38
C ALA A 2 -8.55 32.02 9.09
N LEU A 3 -8.74 31.03 9.96
CA LEU A 3 -8.41 29.65 9.63
C LEU A 3 -9.30 29.21 8.47
N ASP A 4 -8.67 28.88 7.35
CA ASP A 4 -9.33 28.35 6.17
C ASP A 4 -10.06 27.04 6.54
N LYS A 5 -11.39 27.07 6.45
CA LYS A 5 -12.27 25.96 6.83
C LYS A 5 -12.16 24.75 5.89
N ASN A 6 -11.37 24.83 4.80
CA ASN A 6 -11.17 23.74 3.85
C ASN A 6 -9.99 22.79 4.18
N GLN A 7 -9.24 23.01 5.27
CA GLN A 7 -7.95 22.31 5.46
C GLN A 7 -8.01 20.91 6.09
N ARG A 8 -9.17 20.32 6.44
CA ARG A 8 -9.20 19.01 7.14
C ARG A 8 -10.23 18.02 6.61
N THR A 9 -10.25 17.78 5.30
CA THR A 9 -10.82 16.52 4.81
C THR A 9 -9.85 15.40 5.15
N ILE A 10 -10.29 14.41 5.92
CA ILE A 10 -9.53 13.16 6.11
C ILE A 10 -9.51 12.47 4.75
N ARG A 11 -8.34 12.30 4.14
CA ARG A 11 -8.20 11.68 2.82
C ARG A 11 -7.56 10.30 2.98
N SER A 12 -8.22 9.29 2.44
CA SER A 12 -7.57 8.00 2.20
C SER A 12 -6.69 8.09 0.95
N LEU A 13 -5.70 7.21 0.84
CA LEU A 13 -4.97 6.96 -0.41
C LEU A 13 -5.04 5.49 -0.76
N GLN A 14 -5.19 5.21 -2.04
CA GLN A 14 -5.18 3.86 -2.60
C GLN A 14 -4.16 3.79 -3.75
N LEU A 15 -3.44 2.68 -3.81
CA LEU A 15 -2.51 2.33 -4.87
C LEU A 15 -2.84 0.91 -5.35
N THR A 16 -3.07 0.74 -6.65
CA THR A 16 -3.24 -0.57 -7.27
C THR A 16 -2.08 -0.83 -8.23
N TYR A 17 -1.36 -1.91 -7.99
CA TYR A 17 -0.38 -2.46 -8.90
C TYR A 17 -1.04 -3.51 -9.80
N ILE A 18 -0.90 -3.36 -11.12
CA ILE A 18 -1.40 -4.30 -12.12
C ILE A 18 -0.19 -4.93 -12.82
N PRO A 19 0.03 -6.24 -12.69
CA PRO A 19 1.07 -6.97 -13.43
C PRO A 19 0.84 -6.84 -14.93
N ALA A 20 1.92 -6.81 -15.71
CA ALA A 20 1.83 -6.83 -17.16
C ALA A 20 1.29 -8.18 -17.63
N GLU A 21 0.36 -8.17 -18.59
CA GLU A 21 -0.12 -9.41 -19.21
C GLU A 21 1.01 -10.08 -20.01
N PRO A 22 1.12 -11.41 -19.96
CA PRO A 22 2.06 -12.12 -20.82
C PRO A 22 1.58 -12.03 -22.28
N THR A 23 2.15 -11.11 -23.06
CA THR A 23 1.89 -11.03 -24.50
C THR A 23 2.41 -12.29 -25.20
N GLU A 24 1.56 -12.95 -25.99
CA GLU A 24 1.84 -14.22 -26.70
C GLU A 24 3.09 -14.16 -27.61
N GLU A 25 3.46 -12.99 -28.10
CA GLU A 25 4.64 -12.79 -28.96
C GLU A 25 5.98 -12.76 -28.23
N LYS A 26 5.99 -12.63 -26.89
CA LYS A 26 7.22 -12.60 -26.09
C LYS A 26 7.48 -13.94 -25.42
N THR A 27 7.88 -14.91 -26.23
CA THR A 27 8.75 -16.03 -25.82
C THR A 27 10.16 -15.55 -25.43
N GLU A 28 10.30 -14.30 -24.97
CA GLU A 28 11.52 -13.71 -24.46
C GLU A 28 11.66 -14.10 -22.99
N LYS A 29 12.13 -15.34 -22.77
CA LYS A 29 12.77 -15.86 -21.56
C LYS A 29 12.03 -15.49 -20.27
N ALA A 30 11.28 -16.44 -19.70
CA ALA A 30 10.62 -16.33 -18.40
C ALA A 30 11.47 -15.64 -17.30
N GLU A 31 12.80 -15.78 -17.36
CA GLU A 31 13.76 -15.08 -16.50
C GLU A 31 13.70 -13.55 -16.58
N THR A 32 13.55 -12.97 -17.78
CA THR A 32 13.44 -11.52 -17.99
C THR A 32 12.13 -10.98 -17.42
N LEU A 33 11.02 -11.71 -17.64
CA LEU A 33 9.72 -11.34 -17.07
C LEU A 33 9.74 -11.40 -15.54
N ALA A 34 10.32 -12.47 -14.97
CA ALA A 34 10.48 -12.61 -13.52
C ALA A 34 11.36 -11.51 -12.91
N LYS A 35 12.41 -11.07 -13.61
CA LYS A 35 13.25 -9.94 -13.17
C LYS A 35 12.48 -8.62 -13.18
N THR A 36 11.73 -8.33 -14.24
CA THR A 36 10.89 -7.13 -14.34
C THR A 36 9.81 -7.11 -13.26
N GLU A 37 9.14 -8.24 -13.03
CA GLU A 37 8.15 -8.39 -11.96
C GLU A 37 8.77 -8.11 -10.58
N LYS A 38 9.97 -8.64 -10.32
CA LYS A 38 10.68 -8.38 -9.06
C LYS A 38 11.00 -6.90 -8.87
N ILE A 39 11.44 -6.21 -9.93
CA ILE A 39 11.70 -4.76 -9.90
C ILE A 39 10.41 -3.99 -9.62
N ASN A 40 9.32 -4.33 -10.32
CA ASN A 40 8.03 -3.68 -10.14
C ASN A 40 7.49 -3.87 -8.72
N ARG A 41 7.64 -5.06 -8.14
CA ARG A 41 7.28 -5.32 -6.74
C ARG A 41 8.11 -4.51 -5.76
N ALA A 42 9.41 -4.34 -6.00
CA ALA A 42 10.24 -3.47 -5.19
C ALA A 42 9.78 -2.00 -5.28
N THR A 43 9.43 -1.54 -6.49
CA THR A 43 8.86 -0.21 -6.71
C THR A 43 7.52 -0.02 -5.99
N LEU A 44 6.64 -1.02 -6.03
CA LEU A 44 5.39 -1.02 -5.25
C LEU A 44 5.66 -0.85 -3.75
N THR A 45 6.58 -1.64 -3.18
CA THR A 45 6.96 -1.53 -1.77
C THR A 45 7.48 -0.13 -1.44
N ASN A 46 8.28 0.48 -2.32
CA ASN A 46 8.78 1.85 -2.15
C ASN A 46 7.66 2.90 -2.12
N TYR A 47 6.67 2.78 -3.01
CA TYR A 47 5.51 3.68 -3.01
C TYR A 47 4.66 3.51 -1.74
N ILE A 48 4.42 2.27 -1.31
CA ILE A 48 3.69 1.99 -0.07
C ILE A 48 4.44 2.58 1.14
N ALA A 49 5.76 2.41 1.21
CA ALA A 49 6.58 3.00 2.27
C ALA A 49 6.49 4.54 2.28
N ALA A 50 6.50 5.17 1.11
CA ALA A 50 6.32 6.62 0.99
C ALA A 50 4.92 7.06 1.46
N PHE A 51 3.88 6.29 1.14
CA PHE A 51 2.52 6.57 1.63
C PHE A 51 2.44 6.41 3.15
N ILE A 52 3.03 5.36 3.72
CA ILE A 52 3.09 5.19 5.18
C ILE A 52 3.77 6.41 5.82
N ASN A 53 4.90 6.86 5.28
CA ASN A 53 5.62 8.03 5.81
C ASN A 53 4.82 9.33 5.68
N LEU A 54 4.01 9.48 4.63
CA LEU A 54 3.13 10.64 4.46
C LEU A 54 2.07 10.75 5.56
N PHE A 55 1.54 9.61 6.02
CA PHE A 55 0.53 9.58 7.10
C PHE A 55 1.16 9.48 8.50
N GLU A 56 2.36 8.93 8.61
CA GLU A 56 3.13 8.78 9.86
C GLU A 56 4.52 9.43 9.69
N PRO A 57 4.61 10.77 9.65
CA PRO A 57 5.87 11.49 9.37
C PRO A 57 6.93 11.31 10.46
N THR A 58 6.56 10.73 11.61
CA THR A 58 7.48 10.39 12.70
C THR A 58 8.26 9.09 12.45
N LEU A 59 7.82 8.25 11.51
CA LEU A 59 8.56 7.07 11.10
C LEU A 59 9.76 7.45 10.23
N THR A 60 10.89 6.77 10.41
CA THR A 60 12.00 6.88 9.48
C THR A 60 11.65 6.19 8.16
N ALA A 61 12.37 6.53 7.08
CA ALA A 61 12.21 5.86 5.79
C ALA A 61 12.41 4.34 5.91
N GLU A 62 13.40 3.90 6.69
CA GLU A 62 13.69 2.48 6.94
C GLU A 62 12.53 1.76 7.65
N LYS A 63 11.98 2.37 8.72
CA LYS A 63 10.83 1.79 9.42
C LYS A 63 9.58 1.74 8.53
N SER A 64 9.41 2.73 7.66
CA SER A 64 8.31 2.75 6.69
C SER A 64 8.45 1.63 5.66
N GLN A 65 9.68 1.34 5.21
CA GLN A 65 9.99 0.21 4.32
C GLN A 65 9.76 -1.16 4.98
N GLN A 66 10.21 -1.33 6.22
CA GLN A 66 9.98 -2.53 7.00
C GLN A 66 8.47 -2.79 7.15
N LYS A 67 7.71 -1.77 7.56
CA LYS A 67 6.25 -1.85 7.70
C LYS A 67 5.55 -2.16 6.37
N ALA A 68 5.95 -1.53 5.27
CA ALA A 68 5.41 -1.84 3.93
C ALA A 68 5.61 -3.32 3.56
N THR A 69 6.82 -3.84 3.80
CA THR A 69 7.17 -5.25 3.55
C THR A 69 6.33 -6.20 4.41
N GLU A 70 6.19 -5.91 5.70
CA GLU A 70 5.37 -6.71 6.62
C GLU A 70 3.89 -6.72 6.25
N LEU A 71 3.33 -5.56 5.90
CA LEU A 71 1.93 -5.46 5.49
C LEU A 71 1.69 -6.30 4.22
N LEU A 72 2.53 -6.14 3.19
CA LEU A 72 2.46 -6.94 1.96
C LEU A 72 2.59 -8.44 2.24
N ALA A 73 3.48 -8.85 3.15
CA ALA A 73 3.63 -10.25 3.52
C ALA A 73 2.38 -10.81 4.21
N LYS A 74 1.77 -10.04 5.12
CA LYS A 74 0.55 -10.45 5.84
C LYS A 74 -0.69 -10.50 4.93
N GLY A 75 -0.78 -9.61 3.95
CA GLY A 75 -1.88 -9.57 2.99
C GLY A 75 -1.72 -10.51 1.79
N LYS A 76 -0.59 -11.20 1.67
CA LYS A 76 -0.27 -12.03 0.51
C LYS A 76 -1.30 -13.15 0.31
N GLY A 77 -1.83 -13.25 -0.90
CA GLY A 77 -2.84 -14.23 -1.30
C GLY A 77 -4.23 -14.05 -0.68
N ALA A 78 -4.42 -13.03 0.17
CA ALA A 78 -5.71 -12.74 0.77
C ALA A 78 -6.50 -11.79 -0.13
N PRO A 79 -7.78 -12.10 -0.45
CA PRO A 79 -8.63 -11.18 -1.21
C PRO A 79 -8.92 -9.89 -0.45
N PHE A 80 -8.76 -9.91 0.88
CA PHE A 80 -8.87 -8.77 1.76
C PHE A 80 -8.10 -9.03 3.07
N TYR A 81 -7.17 -8.15 3.40
CA TYR A 81 -6.44 -8.09 4.66
C TYR A 81 -6.52 -6.65 5.19
N GLN A 82 -6.75 -6.48 6.48
CA GLN A 82 -6.69 -5.17 7.12
C GLN A 82 -5.94 -5.22 8.45
N GLN A 83 -5.23 -4.15 8.75
CA GLN A 83 -4.56 -3.93 10.03
C GLN A 83 -4.79 -2.50 10.49
N THR A 84 -5.33 -2.32 11.68
CA THR A 84 -5.52 -1.00 12.29
C THR A 84 -4.41 -0.74 13.30
N GLU A 85 -3.77 0.42 13.19
CA GLU A 85 -2.78 0.92 14.14
C GLU A 85 -3.07 2.39 14.44
N GLY A 86 -3.34 2.70 15.71
CA GLY A 86 -3.73 4.05 16.11
C GLY A 86 -4.95 4.55 15.32
N THR A 87 -4.79 5.69 14.66
CA THR A 87 -5.82 6.33 13.82
C THR A 87 -5.77 5.90 12.36
N LEU A 88 -4.97 4.91 11.99
CA LEU A 88 -4.80 4.47 10.61
C LEU A 88 -5.24 3.02 10.44
N ARG A 89 -5.92 2.76 9.33
CA ARG A 89 -6.20 1.42 8.83
C ARG A 89 -5.45 1.20 7.54
N PHE A 90 -4.66 0.14 7.49
CA PHE A 90 -4.00 -0.38 6.31
C PHE A 90 -4.85 -1.49 5.72
N VAL A 91 -5.09 -1.46 4.42
CA VAL A 91 -5.87 -2.47 3.70
C VAL A 91 -5.03 -3.00 2.55
N ILE A 92 -5.00 -4.32 2.38
CA ILE A 92 -4.36 -5.00 1.25
C ILE A 92 -5.36 -5.97 0.63
N ALA A 93 -5.47 -5.96 -0.68
CA ALA A 93 -6.15 -6.99 -1.46
C ALA A 93 -5.16 -7.55 -2.48
N ASP A 94 -4.76 -8.81 -2.31
CA ASP A 94 -3.89 -9.52 -3.23
C ASP A 94 -4.74 -10.44 -4.12
N HIS A 95 -4.88 -10.06 -5.39
CA HIS A 95 -5.61 -10.81 -6.39
C HIS A 95 -4.68 -11.72 -7.23
N ASN A 96 -3.53 -12.09 -6.68
CA ASN A 96 -2.50 -12.91 -7.31
C ASN A 96 -2.05 -12.30 -8.65
N GLU A 97 -2.32 -12.99 -9.77
CA GLU A 97 -1.93 -12.58 -11.12
C GLU A 97 -2.65 -11.30 -11.58
N LYS A 98 -3.78 -10.94 -10.96
CA LYS A 98 -4.54 -9.72 -11.30
C LYS A 98 -4.01 -8.46 -10.61
N GLY A 99 -3.05 -8.62 -9.69
CA GLY A 99 -2.40 -7.51 -9.02
C GLY A 99 -2.77 -7.32 -7.56
N ILE A 100 -2.23 -6.24 -6.99
CA ILE A 100 -2.28 -5.95 -5.56
C ILE A 100 -2.81 -4.54 -5.36
N THR A 101 -3.79 -4.38 -4.49
CA THR A 101 -4.26 -3.08 -4.01
C THR A 101 -3.79 -2.86 -2.58
N PHE A 102 -3.22 -1.70 -2.31
CA PHE A 102 -2.92 -1.18 -0.99
C PHE A 102 -3.74 0.08 -0.76
N ALA A 103 -4.32 0.23 0.43
CA ALA A 103 -4.93 1.47 0.86
C ALA A 103 -4.54 1.82 2.30
N ILE A 104 -4.49 3.12 2.57
CA ILE A 104 -4.31 3.71 3.89
C ILE A 104 -5.46 4.66 4.16
N GLU A 105 -6.17 4.41 5.25
CA GLU A 105 -7.41 5.08 5.58
C GLU A 105 -7.32 5.61 7.01
N PRO A 106 -7.39 6.93 7.23
CA PRO A 106 -7.49 7.43 8.58
C PRO A 106 -8.88 7.19 9.14
N ILE A 107 -8.94 6.64 10.34
CA ILE A 107 -10.16 6.33 11.07
C ILE A 107 -10.34 7.32 12.22
N LYS A 108 -11.59 7.71 12.47
CA LYS A 108 -11.92 8.44 13.69
C LYS A 108 -11.88 7.46 14.86
N LEU A 109 -11.06 7.78 15.86
CA LEU A 109 -11.16 7.13 17.16
C LEU A 109 -12.25 7.85 17.95
N SER A 110 -13.44 7.26 18.01
CA SER A 110 -14.45 7.69 18.98
C SER A 110 -14.11 7.06 20.33
N LEU A 111 -13.84 7.89 21.33
CA LEU A 111 -13.94 7.46 22.72
C LEU A 111 -15.40 7.05 22.93
N SER A 112 -15.65 5.80 23.30
CA SER A 112 -16.97 5.44 23.81
C SER A 112 -17.13 6.17 25.13
N ASP A 113 -17.98 7.19 25.15
CA ASP A 113 -18.46 7.77 26.40
C ASP A 113 -19.14 6.62 27.16
N LYS A 114 -18.56 6.31 28.33
CA LYS A 114 -19.06 5.28 29.24
C LYS A 114 -20.39 5.70 29.85
#